data_AF-A0A016VAS6-F1
#
_entry.id   AF-A0A016VAS6-F1
#
_cell.length_a   1.000
_cell.length_b   1.000
_cell.length_c   1.000
_cell.angle_alpha   90.00
_cell.angle_beta   90.00
_cell.angle_gamma   90.00
#
_symmetry.space_group_name_H-M   'P 1'
#
loop_
_entity.id
_entity.type
_entity.pdbx_description
1 polymer ?
#
loop_
_entity_poly.entity_id
_entity_poly.type
_entity_poly.pdbx_seq_one_letter_code
_entity_poly.pdbx_strand_id
1 'polypeptide(L)'
;MRGAIRDWGESSSCHGIPHMAQASTFCAAIVWSIILAFCAVGFVYFFTDTLSQYLRFDKIVQLNLGLEAENFPSVTFCNINPYKKSKIQMVPALQALMTVYEESSKGTLT
;
A
#
# COMPACT_ATOMS: atom_id res chain seq x y z
N MET A 1 -20.28 33.76 -38.26
CA MET A 1 -19.75 33.30 -36.96
C MET A 1 -20.81 32.63 -36.09
N ARG A 2 -21.98 33.25 -35.84
CA ARG A 2 -23.06 32.64 -35.04
C ARG A 2 -23.66 31.34 -35.63
N GLY A 3 -23.76 31.22 -36.95
CA GLY A 3 -24.23 29.99 -37.62
C GLY A 3 -23.31 28.79 -37.36
N ALA A 4 -22.03 28.94 -37.69
CA ALA A 4 -21.03 27.87 -37.52
C ALA A 4 -20.90 27.34 -36.09
N ILE A 5 -21.02 28.21 -35.07
CA ILE A 5 -20.97 27.80 -33.65
C ILE A 5 -22.20 26.96 -33.29
N ARG A 6 -23.37 27.32 -33.84
CA ARG A 6 -24.60 26.56 -33.61
C ARG A 6 -24.56 25.21 -34.31
N ASP A 7 -24.14 25.17 -35.57
CA ASP A 7 -24.04 23.94 -36.36
C ASP A 7 -23.06 22.94 -35.71
N TRP A 8 -21.93 23.44 -35.18
CA TRP A 8 -21.02 22.64 -34.37
C TRP A 8 -21.66 22.17 -33.05
N GLY A 9 -22.35 23.07 -32.34
CA GLY A 9 -22.98 22.73 -31.06
C GLY A 9 -24.03 21.63 -31.20
N GLU A 10 -24.81 21.66 -32.27
CA GLU A 10 -25.84 20.66 -32.58
C GLU A 10 -25.26 19.29 -32.98
N SER A 11 -24.05 19.26 -33.55
CA SER A 11 -23.35 18.04 -33.99
C SER A 11 -22.28 17.53 -33.03
N SER A 12 -22.10 18.20 -31.88
CA SER A 12 -21.09 17.86 -30.89
C SER A 12 -21.38 16.51 -30.21
N SER A 13 -20.33 15.73 -29.94
CA SER A 13 -20.41 14.48 -29.17
C SER A 13 -20.50 14.71 -27.65
N CYS A 14 -20.17 15.91 -27.18
CA CYS A 14 -20.34 16.30 -25.79
C CYS A 14 -21.83 16.42 -25.48
N HIS A 15 -22.42 15.41 -24.82
CA HIS A 15 -23.88 15.26 -24.67
C HIS A 15 -24.64 16.51 -24.18
N GLY A 16 -24.05 17.34 -23.33
CA GLY A 16 -24.70 18.58 -22.86
C GLY A 16 -24.69 19.75 -23.86
N ILE A 17 -23.80 19.75 -24.85
CA ILE A 17 -23.62 20.84 -25.81
C ILE A 17 -24.78 20.92 -26.83
N PRO A 18 -25.24 19.81 -27.45
CA PRO A 18 -26.40 19.84 -28.33
C PRO A 18 -27.67 20.33 -27.64
N HIS A 19 -27.91 19.93 -26.38
CA HIS A 19 -29.07 20.40 -25.61
C HIS A 19 -29.03 21.91 -25.32
N MET A 20 -27.83 22.48 -25.12
CA MET A 20 -27.65 23.92 -24.98
C MET A 20 -27.82 24.65 -26.32
N ALA A 21 -27.32 24.08 -27.43
CA ALA A 21 -27.39 24.67 -28.77
C ALA A 21 -28.82 24.67 -29.35
N GLN A 22 -29.62 23.64 -29.02
CA GLN A 22 -31.01 23.49 -29.47
C GLN A 22 -32.03 24.15 -28.52
N ALA A 23 -31.59 24.76 -27.42
CA ALA A 23 -32.48 25.34 -26.43
C ALA A 23 -33.30 26.50 -27.02
N SER A 24 -34.63 26.39 -26.94
CA SER A 24 -35.57 27.38 -27.46
C SER A 24 -35.67 28.64 -26.59
N THR A 25 -35.23 28.57 -25.32
CA THR A 25 -35.25 29.68 -24.37
C THR A 25 -33.90 29.85 -23.69
N PHE A 26 -33.58 31.08 -23.32
CA PHE A 26 -32.36 31.40 -22.59
C PHE A 26 -32.29 30.69 -21.23
N CYS A 27 -33.43 30.57 -20.52
CA CYS A 27 -33.50 29.82 -19.27
C CYS A 27 -33.15 28.33 -19.45
N ALA A 28 -33.64 27.69 -20.52
CA ALA A 28 -33.29 26.30 -20.81
C ALA A 28 -31.79 26.14 -21.11
N ALA A 29 -31.19 27.08 -21.85
CA ALA A 29 -29.74 27.07 -22.09
C ALA A 29 -28.93 27.22 -20.79
N ILE A 30 -29.37 28.06 -19.85
CA ILE A 30 -28.75 28.19 -18.53
C ILE A 30 -28.82 26.88 -17.75
N VAL A 31 -30.00 26.24 -17.70
CA VAL A 31 -30.17 24.98 -16.97
C VAL A 31 -29.22 23.91 -17.51
N TRP A 32 -29.14 23.74 -18.83
CA TRP A 32 -28.20 22.80 -19.45
C TRP A 32 -26.74 23.18 -19.21
N SER A 33 -26.42 24.47 -19.17
CA SER A 33 -25.07 24.95 -18.81
C SER A 33 -24.69 24.58 -17.38
N ILE A 34 -25.60 24.76 -16.42
CA ILE A 34 -25.39 24.42 -15.01
C ILE A 34 -25.20 22.90 -14.85
N ILE A 35 -26.04 22.10 -15.50
CA ILE A 35 -25.93 20.63 -15.47
C ILE A 35 -24.58 20.20 -16.04
N LEU A 36 -24.20 20.72 -17.21
CA LEU A 36 -22.92 20.39 -17.84
C LEU A 36 -21.73 20.80 -16.96
N ALA A 37 -21.78 21.98 -16.33
CA ALA A 37 -20.75 22.44 -15.41
C ALA A 37 -20.64 21.53 -14.17
N PHE A 38 -21.78 21.14 -13.57
CA PHE A 38 -21.80 20.21 -12.44
C PHE A 38 -21.20 18.85 -12.81
N CYS A 39 -21.57 18.29 -13.96
CA CYS A 39 -21.00 17.04 -14.46
C CYS A 39 -19.49 17.16 -14.74
N ALA A 40 -19.03 18.28 -15.28
CA ALA A 40 -17.60 18.50 -15.54
C ALA A 40 -16.79 18.59 -14.24
N VAL A 41 -17.28 19.31 -13.23
CA VAL A 41 -16.64 19.37 -11.90
C VAL A 41 -16.62 17.99 -11.25
N GLY A 42 -17.74 17.27 -11.29
CA GLY A 42 -17.82 15.90 -10.78
C GLY A 42 -16.83 14.96 -11.47
N PHE A 43 -16.72 15.04 -12.79
CA PHE A 43 -15.76 14.26 -13.57
C PHE A 43 -14.32 14.54 -13.12
N VAL A 44 -13.92 15.81 -13.00
CA VAL A 44 -12.56 16.15 -12.55
C VAL A 44 -12.30 15.58 -11.15
N TYR A 45 -13.24 15.73 -10.22
CA TYR A 45 -13.11 15.19 -8.88
C TYR A 45 -12.93 13.66 -8.89
N PHE A 46 -13.86 12.92 -9.48
CA PHE A 46 -13.80 11.44 -9.51
C PHE A 46 -12.59 10.91 -10.28
N PHE A 47 -12.19 11.58 -11.35
CA PHE A 47 -11.00 11.22 -12.11
C PHE A 47 -9.74 11.41 -11.26
N THR A 48 -9.59 12.55 -10.58
CA THR A 48 -8.42 12.79 -9.71
C THR A 48 -8.35 11.83 -8.54
N ASP A 49 -9.49 11.50 -7.93
CA ASP A 49 -9.57 10.52 -6.85
C ASP A 49 -9.17 9.12 -7.34
N THR A 50 -9.74 8.67 -8.45
CA THR A 50 -9.41 7.37 -9.07
C THR A 50 -7.94 7.29 -9.48
N LEU A 51 -7.41 8.36 -10.09
CA LEU A 51 -6.00 8.42 -10.49
C LEU A 51 -5.08 8.37 -9.27
N SER A 52 -5.43 9.05 -8.19
CA SER A 52 -4.68 9.01 -6.93
C SER A 52 -4.72 7.61 -6.31
N GLN A 53 -5.87 6.93 -6.33
CA GLN A 53 -5.99 5.55 -5.88
C GLN A 53 -5.12 4.59 -6.71
N TYR A 54 -5.10 4.75 -8.04
CA TYR A 54 -4.27 3.95 -8.93
C TYR A 54 -2.77 4.13 -8.63
N LEU A 55 -2.31 5.38 -8.48
CA LEU A 55 -0.90 5.72 -8.23
C LEU A 55 -0.44 5.42 -6.79
N ARG A 56 -1.33 5.02 -5.88
CA ARG A 56 -0.95 4.50 -4.57
C ARG A 56 -0.38 3.08 -4.64
N PHE A 57 -0.63 2.36 -5.73
CA PHE A 57 -0.19 0.97 -5.91
C PHE A 57 -0.57 0.05 -4.74
N ASP A 58 -1.73 0.29 -4.15
CA ASP A 58 -2.23 -0.49 -3.02
C ASP A 58 -2.47 -1.95 -3.45
N LYS A 59 -2.02 -2.90 -2.63
CA LYS A 59 -2.16 -4.34 -2.88
C LYS A 59 -3.20 -4.95 -1.95
N ILE A 60 -4.10 -5.74 -2.52
CA ILE A 60 -5.07 -6.54 -1.75
C ILE A 60 -4.50 -7.95 -1.61
N VAL A 61 -4.24 -8.39 -0.38
CA VAL A 61 -3.81 -9.77 -0.10
C VAL A 61 -5.04 -10.58 0.30
N GLN A 62 -5.38 -11.57 -0.51
CA GLN A 62 -6.45 -12.53 -0.19
C GLN A 62 -5.82 -13.74 0.52
N LEU A 63 -6.18 -13.93 1.79
CA LEU A 63 -5.76 -15.09 2.57
C LEU A 63 -6.75 -16.23 2.33
N ASN A 64 -6.30 -17.25 1.62
CA ASN A 64 -7.03 -18.51 1.51
C ASN A 64 -6.45 -19.49 2.52
N LEU A 65 -7.27 -19.92 3.48
CA LEU A 65 -6.90 -20.96 4.44
C LEU A 65 -7.05 -22.32 3.75
N GLY A 66 -5.96 -22.81 3.17
CA GLY A 66 -5.89 -24.17 2.64
C GLY A 66 -5.69 -25.16 3.77
N LEU A 67 -6.58 -26.15 3.89
CA LEU A 67 -6.38 -27.34 4.74
C LEU A 67 -5.60 -28.41 3.96
N GLU A 68 -4.52 -28.01 3.30
CA GLU A 68 -3.69 -28.90 2.50
C GLU A 68 -2.59 -29.52 3.37
N ALA A 69 -2.18 -30.74 3.01
CA ALA A 69 -1.04 -31.38 3.67
C ALA A 69 0.24 -30.63 3.29
N GLU A 70 0.80 -29.89 4.26
CA GLU A 70 2.01 -29.09 4.08
C GLU A 70 3.27 -29.90 4.41
N ASN A 71 4.41 -29.53 3.81
CA ASN A 71 5.68 -30.17 4.12
C ASN A 71 6.07 -29.93 5.58
N PHE A 72 6.56 -30.97 6.25
CA PHE A 72 7.05 -30.82 7.62
C PHE A 72 8.22 -29.82 7.66
N PRO A 73 8.18 -28.77 8.52
CA PRO A 73 9.16 -27.71 8.49
C PRO A 73 10.52 -28.18 9.01
N SER A 74 11.57 -27.42 8.70
CA SER A 74 12.85 -27.61 9.37
C SER A 74 12.73 -27.21 10.83
N VAL A 75 12.95 -28.16 11.73
CA VAL A 75 13.02 -27.90 13.17
C VAL A 75 14.48 -27.74 13.56
N THR A 76 14.86 -26.50 13.87
CA THR A 76 16.18 -26.20 14.45
C THR A 76 16.03 -26.00 15.94
N PHE A 77 16.73 -26.81 16.73
CA PHE A 77 16.85 -26.62 18.17
C PHE A 77 18.31 -26.44 18.54
N CYS A 78 18.56 -25.55 19.50
CA CYS A 78 19.89 -25.31 20.05
C CYS A 78 19.90 -25.66 21.53
N ASN A 79 21.04 -26.13 22.01
CA ASN A 79 21.29 -26.19 23.43
C ASN A 79 21.33 -24.76 23.98
N ILE A 80 20.62 -24.50 25.09
CA ILE A 80 20.62 -23.19 25.77
C ILE A 80 22.02 -22.84 26.27
N ASN A 81 22.82 -23.87 26.60
CA ASN A 81 24.20 -23.65 26.95
C ASN A 81 25.05 -23.40 25.68
N PRO A 82 25.60 -22.19 25.49
CA PRO A 82 26.38 -21.84 24.30
C PRO A 82 27.74 -22.55 24.25
N TYR A 83 28.24 -23.05 25.38
CA TYR A 83 29.58 -23.61 25.44
C TYR A 83 29.65 -24.93 26.19
N LYS A 84 30.44 -25.86 25.64
CA LYS A 84 30.74 -27.13 26.32
C LYS A 84 31.90 -26.92 27.29
N LYS A 85 31.67 -27.12 28.60
CA LYS A 85 32.71 -26.98 29.65
C LYS A 85 33.99 -27.74 29.32
N SER A 86 33.87 -28.99 28.83
CA SER A 86 35.02 -29.81 28.47
C SER A 86 35.82 -29.31 27.27
N LYS A 87 35.25 -28.44 26.43
CA LYS A 87 35.96 -27.80 25.31
C LYS A 87 36.62 -26.50 25.74
N ILE A 88 36.00 -25.76 26.65
CA ILE A 88 36.60 -24.55 27.24
C ILE A 88 37.89 -24.90 28.00
N GLN A 89 37.88 -25.99 28.77
CA GLN A 89 39.04 -26.45 29.53
C GLN A 89 40.24 -26.88 28.67
N MET A 90 40.04 -27.14 27.37
CA MET A 90 41.12 -27.52 26.45
C MET A 90 41.91 -26.29 25.93
N VAL A 91 41.37 -25.09 26.11
CA VAL A 91 42.01 -23.85 25.67
C VAL A 91 42.51 -23.13 26.92
N PRO A 92 43.85 -23.05 27.15
CA PRO A 92 44.41 -22.52 28.39
C PRO A 92 43.92 -21.11 28.73
N ALA A 93 43.78 -20.25 27.72
CA ALA A 93 43.26 -18.89 27.89
C ALA A 93 41.81 -18.87 28.40
N LEU A 94 40.94 -19.74 27.87
CA LEU A 94 39.53 -19.78 28.29
C LEU A 94 39.36 -20.50 29.63
N GLN A 95 40.23 -21.48 29.94
CA GLN A 95 40.25 -22.13 31.24
C GLN A 95 40.61 -21.15 32.36
N ALA A 96 41.64 -20.33 32.17
CA ALA A 96 42.03 -19.31 33.14
C ALA A 96 40.90 -18.30 33.41
N LEU A 97 40.22 -17.85 32.35
CA LEU A 97 39.04 -16.99 32.47
C LEU A 97 37.90 -17.68 33.23
N MET A 98 37.68 -18.98 33.00
CA MET A 98 36.65 -19.73 33.73
C MET A 98 36.97 -19.84 35.23
N THR A 99 38.24 -20.04 35.59
CA THR A 99 38.67 -20.10 36.99
C THR A 99 38.43 -18.77 37.71
N VAL A 100 38.83 -17.65 37.08
CA VAL A 100 38.58 -16.30 37.62
C VAL A 100 37.09 -16.02 37.77
N TYR A 101 36.28 -16.44 36.80
CA TYR A 101 34.82 -16.29 36.88
C TYR A 101 34.20 -17.14 38.00
N GLU A 102 34.63 -18.40 38.16
CA GLU A 102 34.16 -19.28 39.23
C GLU A 102 34.57 -18.75 40.62
N GLU A 103 35.75 -18.15 40.77
CA GLU A 103 36.22 -17.53 42.02
C GLU A 103 35.49 -16.22 42.34
N SER A 104 35.26 -15.36 41.33
CA SER A 104 34.44 -14.16 41.47
C SER A 104 33.01 -14.50 41.88
N SER A 105 32.42 -15.54 41.28
CA SER A 105 31.08 -16.02 41.64
C SER A 105 31.00 -16.57 43.06
N LYS A 106 32.09 -17.11 43.61
CA LYS A 106 32.17 -17.63 44.98
C LYS A 106 32.56 -16.55 46.00
N GLY A 107 32.91 -15.34 45.54
CA GLY A 107 33.37 -14.24 46.39
C GLY A 107 34.78 -14.46 46.96
N THR A 108 35.57 -15.36 46.38
CA THR A 108 36.93 -15.71 46.82
C THR A 108 38.03 -15.01 46.01
N LEU A 109 37.67 -14.14 45.07
CA LEU A 109 38.64 -13.40 44.26
C LEU A 109 39.33 -12.34 45.14
N THR A 110 40.58 -12.59 45.53
CA THR A 110 41.46 -11.66 46.27
C THR A 110 42.37 -10.88 45.33
#